data_AF-W1XCV4-F1
#
_entry.id   AF-W1XCV4-F1
#
_cell.length_a   1.000
_cell.length_b   1.000
_cell.length_c   1.000
_cell.angle_alpha   90.00
_cell.angle_beta   90.00
_cell.angle_gamma   90.00
#
_symmetry.space_group_name_H-M   'P 1'
#
loop_
_entity.id
_entity.type
_entity.pdbx_description
1 polymer ?
#
loop_
_entity_poly.entity_id
_entity_poly.type
_entity_poly.pdbx_seq_one_letter_code
_entity_poly.pdbx_strand_id
1 'polypeptide(L)'
;GFSGENITDAIAEFEKTLITPDSPFDKWLRGDENALTAQQKKGYQLFKDNKCATCHGGIILGGRSFEPLGLKKDFNFGEITAADIGRMNVTKEERDKLRQKVPGLRNVALTAPYFHRGDVPTLDGAVKLMLRYQVGK
;
A
#
# COMPACT_ATOMS: atom_id res chain seq x y z
N GLY A 1 -25.01 -27.15 -0.52
CA GLY A 1 -24.19 -28.21 0.12
C GLY A 1 -22.74 -27.80 0.12
N PHE A 2 -21.85 -28.48 0.83
CA PHE A 2 -20.44 -28.10 0.88
C PHE A 2 -19.73 -28.44 -0.44
N SER A 3 -19.45 -27.41 -1.25
CA SER A 3 -18.62 -27.47 -2.46
C SER A 3 -17.48 -26.46 -2.31
N GLY A 4 -16.42 -26.61 -3.11
CA GLY A 4 -15.34 -25.62 -3.14
C GLY A 4 -15.84 -24.20 -3.41
N GLU A 5 -16.75 -24.05 -4.39
CA GLU A 5 -17.39 -22.77 -4.75
C GLU A 5 -18.17 -22.16 -3.58
N ASN A 6 -19.03 -22.95 -2.93
CA ASN A 6 -19.83 -22.44 -1.80
C ASN A 6 -18.95 -22.05 -0.60
N ILE A 7 -17.81 -22.72 -0.40
CA ILE A 7 -16.85 -22.37 0.63
C ILE A 7 -16.13 -21.06 0.27
N THR A 8 -15.66 -20.92 -0.97
CA THR A 8 -14.99 -19.69 -1.42
C THR A 8 -15.93 -18.48 -1.39
N ASP A 9 -17.19 -18.66 -1.79
CA ASP A 9 -18.20 -17.61 -1.75
C ASP A 9 -18.52 -17.19 -0.32
N ALA A 10 -18.68 -18.16 0.59
CA ALA A 10 -18.93 -17.86 2.00
C ALA A 10 -17.78 -17.07 2.64
N ILE A 11 -16.52 -17.40 2.33
CA ILE A 11 -15.35 -16.65 2.80
C ILE A 11 -15.35 -15.24 2.19
N ALA A 12 -15.59 -15.11 0.88
CA ALA A 12 -15.61 -13.82 0.22
C ALA A 12 -16.70 -12.89 0.78
N GLU A 13 -17.90 -13.40 1.09
CA GLU A 13 -18.95 -12.62 1.74
C GLU A 13 -18.55 -12.18 3.16
N PHE A 14 -17.88 -13.04 3.93
CA PHE A 14 -17.35 -12.66 5.23
C PHE A 14 -16.29 -11.55 5.10
N GLU A 15 -15.33 -11.68 4.19
CA GLU A 15 -14.27 -10.69 3.96
C GLU A 15 -14.82 -9.31 3.56
N LYS A 16 -15.95 -9.24 2.83
CA LYS A 16 -16.62 -7.97 2.52
C LYS A 16 -17.09 -7.22 3.76
N THR A 17 -17.34 -7.91 4.87
CA THR A 17 -17.74 -7.30 6.15
C THR A 17 -16.55 -6.75 6.94
N LEU A 18 -15.31 -7.18 6.63
CA LEU A 18 -14.09 -6.80 7.32
C LEU A 18 -13.57 -5.42 6.87
N ILE A 19 -14.47 -4.43 6.88
CA ILE A 19 -14.16 -3.04 6.59
C ILE A 19 -13.91 -2.25 7.87
N THR A 20 -13.07 -1.22 7.78
CA THR A 20 -12.73 -0.34 8.91
C THR A 20 -13.14 1.10 8.60
N PRO A 21 -14.44 1.44 8.69
CA PRO A 21 -14.91 2.81 8.49
C PRO A 21 -14.50 3.73 9.66
N ASP A 22 -14.78 5.02 9.51
CA ASP A 22 -14.70 6.01 10.59
C ASP A 22 -13.31 6.24 11.20
N SER A 23 -12.24 6.00 10.42
CA SER A 23 -10.91 6.46 10.83
C SER A 23 -10.90 7.98 11.04
N PRO A 24 -10.00 8.53 11.87
CA PRO A 24 -9.85 9.98 12.02
C PRO A 24 -9.66 10.71 10.68
N PHE A 25 -8.96 10.07 9.73
CA PHE A 25 -8.79 10.58 8.38
C PHE A 25 -10.11 10.61 7.59
N ASP A 26 -10.97 9.58 7.70
CA ASP A 26 -12.28 9.56 7.03
C ASP A 26 -13.26 10.60 7.61
N LYS A 27 -13.24 10.79 8.94
CA LYS A 27 -14.02 11.83 9.61
C LYS A 27 -13.59 13.21 9.13
N TRP A 28 -12.28 13.45 9.05
CA TRP A 28 -11.72 14.68 8.52
C TRP A 28 -12.10 14.93 7.07
N LEU A 29 -12.04 13.91 6.20
CA LEU A 29 -12.49 14.03 4.81
C LEU A 29 -13.99 14.33 4.66
N ARG A 30 -14.82 13.95 5.64
CA ARG A 30 -16.26 14.29 5.68
C ARG A 30 -16.55 15.67 6.28
N GLY A 31 -15.53 16.45 6.63
CA GLY A 31 -15.67 17.83 7.11
C GLY A 31 -15.48 18.03 8.61
N ASP A 32 -15.16 16.98 9.39
CA ASP A 32 -14.77 17.16 10.79
C ASP A 32 -13.34 17.71 10.87
N GLU A 33 -13.22 19.04 10.92
CA GLU A 33 -11.93 19.72 10.96
C GLU A 33 -11.07 19.34 12.18
N ASN A 34 -11.67 18.83 13.26
CA ASN A 34 -11.00 18.49 14.50
C ASN A 34 -10.61 17.01 14.60
N ALA A 35 -11.01 16.18 13.63
CA ALA A 35 -10.67 14.77 13.63
C ALA A 35 -9.16 14.47 13.46
N LEU A 36 -8.37 15.43 12.94
CA LEU A 36 -6.92 15.31 12.84
C LEU A 36 -6.20 16.41 13.62
N THR A 37 -5.10 16.04 14.26
CA THR A 37 -4.17 17.00 14.88
C THR A 37 -3.43 17.82 13.83
N ALA A 38 -2.84 18.95 14.24
CA ALA A 38 -2.02 19.78 13.34
C ALA A 38 -0.84 19.01 12.74
N GLN A 39 -0.21 18.11 13.51
CA GLN A 39 0.86 17.24 13.02
C GLN A 39 0.37 16.28 11.93
N GLN A 40 -0.79 15.66 12.11
CA GLN A 40 -1.37 14.75 11.13
C GLN A 40 -1.73 15.47 9.83
N LYS A 41 -2.31 16.68 9.92
CA LYS A 41 -2.58 17.54 8.75
C LYS A 41 -1.29 17.90 8.01
N LYS A 42 -0.22 18.26 8.74
CA LYS A 42 1.11 18.50 8.16
C LYS A 42 1.67 17.25 7.48
N GLY A 43 1.53 16.08 8.11
CA GLY A 43 1.93 14.80 7.53
C GLY A 43 1.21 14.50 6.21
N TYR A 44 -0.09 14.76 6.16
CA TYR A 44 -0.87 14.62 4.93
C TYR A 44 -0.43 15.61 3.84
N GLN A 45 -0.09 16.85 4.20
CA GLN A 45 0.47 17.80 3.24
C GLN A 45 1.81 17.30 2.68
N LEU A 46 2.72 16.81 3.53
CA LEU A 46 3.98 16.19 3.08
C LEU A 46 3.74 14.97 2.19
N PHE A 47 2.73 14.16 2.49
CA PHE A 47 2.34 13.02 1.66
C PHE A 47 1.93 13.46 0.25
N LYS A 48 1.19 14.56 0.12
CA LYS A 48 0.83 15.15 -1.18
C LYS A 48 2.03 15.78 -1.88
N ASP A 49 2.83 16.58 -1.17
CA ASP A 49 3.97 17.30 -1.73
C ASP A 49 5.06 16.36 -2.24
N ASN A 50 5.22 15.20 -1.59
CA ASN A 50 6.12 14.13 -2.03
C ASN A 50 5.48 13.15 -3.01
N LYS A 51 4.30 13.51 -3.57
CA LYS A 51 3.60 12.77 -4.63
C LYS A 51 3.18 11.34 -4.26
N CYS A 52 3.14 10.99 -2.98
CA CYS A 52 2.73 9.66 -2.51
C CYS A 52 1.28 9.35 -2.94
N ALA A 53 0.42 10.38 -2.97
CA ALA A 53 -0.97 10.29 -3.39
C ALA A 53 -1.17 9.91 -4.88
N THR A 54 -0.10 9.97 -5.70
CA THR A 54 -0.16 9.54 -7.11
C THR A 54 -0.46 8.05 -7.21
N CYS A 55 0.16 7.24 -6.35
CA CYS A 55 -0.02 5.79 -6.32
C CYS A 55 -0.95 5.34 -5.19
N HIS A 56 -0.87 6.00 -4.04
CA HIS A 56 -1.66 5.70 -2.84
C HIS A 56 -2.91 6.58 -2.74
N GLY A 57 -3.75 6.52 -3.77
CA GLY A 57 -5.00 7.28 -3.87
C GLY A 57 -6.27 6.43 -3.71
N GLY A 58 -7.42 7.10 -3.78
CA GLY A 58 -8.74 6.44 -3.72
C GLY A 58 -9.13 5.96 -2.33
N ILE A 59 -10.22 5.20 -2.25
CA ILE A 59 -10.89 4.83 -1.00
C ILE A 59 -9.95 4.10 -0.03
N ILE A 60 -9.11 3.18 -0.52
CA ILE A 60 -8.18 2.41 0.34
C ILE A 60 -6.76 2.97 0.37
N LEU A 61 -6.52 4.15 -0.21
CA LEU A 61 -5.21 4.79 -0.30
C LEU A 61 -4.17 3.89 -1.00
N GLY A 62 -4.53 3.34 -2.16
CA GLY A 62 -3.70 2.41 -2.94
C GLY A 62 -4.52 1.33 -3.64
N GLY A 63 -3.86 0.23 -4.01
CA GLY A 63 -4.48 -0.99 -4.55
C GLY A 63 -4.94 -0.94 -6.01
N ARG A 64 -4.72 0.18 -6.71
CA ARG A 64 -5.25 0.43 -8.06
C ARG A 64 -4.23 0.32 -9.19
N SER A 65 -2.94 0.27 -8.88
CA SER A 65 -1.87 0.18 -9.88
C SER A 65 -0.77 -0.79 -9.46
N PHE A 66 0.10 -1.09 -10.43
CA PHE A 66 1.29 -1.91 -10.24
C PHE A 66 2.51 -1.10 -10.67
N GLU A 67 3.38 -0.79 -9.72
CA GLU A 67 4.53 0.09 -9.93
C GLU A 67 5.83 -0.62 -9.57
N PRO A 68 6.93 -0.26 -10.25
CA PRO A 68 8.24 -0.73 -9.82
C PRO A 68 8.64 -0.04 -8.51
N LEU A 69 9.32 -0.79 -7.63
CA LEU A 69 10.13 -0.20 -6.57
C LEU A 69 11.47 0.22 -7.19
N GLY A 70 11.88 1.47 -6.92
CA GLY A 70 13.06 2.11 -7.46
C GLY A 70 12.82 3.10 -8.60
N LEU A 71 11.72 3.88 -8.59
CA LEU A 71 11.43 4.86 -9.67
C LEU A 71 12.49 5.97 -9.82
N LYS A 72 13.22 6.29 -8.75
CA LYS A 72 14.22 7.37 -8.72
C LYS A 72 15.63 6.90 -8.43
N LYS A 73 15.76 5.80 -7.70
CA LYS A 73 17.02 5.13 -7.39
C LYS A 73 16.77 3.64 -7.36
N ASP A 74 17.73 2.85 -7.79
CA ASP A 74 17.59 1.39 -7.78
C ASP A 74 17.33 0.89 -6.37
N PHE A 75 16.21 0.18 -6.21
CA PHE A 75 15.89 -0.48 -4.96
C PHE A 75 16.67 -1.79 -4.92
N ASN A 76 17.61 -1.91 -3.98
CA ASN A 76 18.37 -3.16 -3.82
C ASN A 76 17.51 -4.18 -3.08
N PHE A 77 16.94 -5.13 -3.82
CA PHE A 77 16.20 -6.26 -3.27
C PHE A 77 17.10 -7.35 -2.65
N GLY A 78 18.43 -7.24 -2.78
CA GLY A 78 19.35 -8.34 -2.51
C GLY A 78 19.18 -9.45 -3.54
N GLU A 79 19.19 -10.71 -3.09
CA GLU A 79 18.85 -11.84 -3.95
C GLU A 79 17.39 -11.74 -4.41
N ILE A 80 17.19 -11.72 -5.72
CA ILE A 80 15.87 -11.66 -6.36
C ILE A 80 15.24 -13.04 -6.29
N THR A 81 14.10 -13.12 -5.60
CA THR A 81 13.29 -14.32 -5.48
C THR A 81 12.12 -14.31 -6.47
N ALA A 82 11.38 -15.42 -6.55
CA ALA A 82 10.16 -15.49 -7.34
C ALA A 82 9.12 -14.43 -6.92
N ALA A 83 9.05 -14.06 -5.64
CA ALA A 83 8.12 -13.03 -5.15
C ALA A 83 8.49 -11.63 -5.68
N ASP A 84 9.79 -11.37 -5.89
CA ASP A 84 10.29 -10.08 -6.36
C ASP A 84 9.95 -9.83 -7.84
N ILE A 85 9.80 -10.89 -8.65
CA ILE A 85 9.37 -10.81 -10.06
C ILE A 85 8.02 -10.06 -10.19
N GLY A 86 7.15 -10.20 -9.19
CA GLY A 86 5.92 -9.43 -9.08
C GLY A 86 4.90 -9.76 -10.17
N ARG A 87 4.36 -8.72 -10.80
CA ARG A 87 3.24 -8.83 -11.75
C ARG A 87 3.54 -9.71 -12.96
N MET A 88 4.79 -9.77 -13.42
CA MET A 88 5.20 -10.63 -14.53
C MET A 88 4.93 -12.13 -14.26
N ASN A 89 4.89 -12.58 -12.99
CA ASN A 89 4.50 -13.96 -12.68
C ASN A 89 3.10 -14.31 -13.18
N VAL A 90 2.22 -13.30 -13.28
CA VAL A 90 0.85 -13.43 -13.77
C VAL A 90 0.76 -13.10 -15.26
N THR A 91 1.33 -11.98 -15.70
CA THR A 91 1.12 -11.48 -17.07
C THR A 91 2.05 -12.08 -18.11
N LYS A 92 3.21 -12.61 -17.68
CA LYS A 92 4.30 -13.11 -18.54
C LYS A 92 4.96 -12.04 -19.42
N GLU A 93 4.64 -10.77 -19.20
CA GLU A 93 5.18 -9.63 -19.96
C GLU A 93 6.42 -9.04 -19.29
N GLU A 94 7.51 -8.84 -20.04
CA GLU A 94 8.76 -8.28 -19.49
C GLU A 94 8.57 -6.86 -18.90
N ARG A 95 7.65 -6.07 -19.46
CA ARG A 95 7.33 -4.72 -18.95
C ARG A 95 6.75 -4.71 -17.52
N ASP A 96 6.25 -5.85 -17.06
CA ASP A 96 5.66 -6.04 -15.73
C ASP A 96 6.65 -6.61 -14.71
N LYS A 97 7.90 -6.83 -15.10
CA LYS A 97 8.95 -7.35 -14.23
C LYS A 97 9.25 -6.38 -13.09
N LEU A 98 9.35 -6.92 -11.87
CA LEU A 98 9.56 -6.18 -10.61
C LEU A 98 8.46 -5.17 -10.27
N ARG A 99 7.34 -5.15 -11.02
CA ARG A 99 6.19 -4.31 -10.66
C ARG A 99 5.36 -5.00 -9.60
N GLN A 100 5.15 -4.30 -8.49
CA GLN A 100 4.37 -4.80 -7.36
C GLN A 100 3.05 -4.04 -7.28
N LYS A 101 2.00 -4.71 -6.78
CA LYS A 101 0.73 -4.03 -6.49
C LYS A 101 1.01 -2.97 -5.43
N VAL A 102 0.61 -1.73 -5.70
CA VAL A 102 0.69 -0.65 -4.71
C VAL A 102 -0.28 -1.01 -3.56
N PRO A 103 0.18 -1.20 -2.31
CA PRO A 103 -0.69 -1.62 -1.23
C PRO A 103 -1.65 -0.49 -0.81
N GLY A 104 -2.80 -0.86 -0.26
CA GLY A 104 -3.65 0.10 0.45
C GLY A 104 -2.97 0.51 1.77
N LEU A 105 -3.08 1.78 2.15
CA LEU A 105 -2.46 2.30 3.38
C LEU A 105 -3.44 2.39 4.57
N ARG A 106 -4.68 1.92 4.41
CA ARG A 106 -5.59 1.77 5.57
C ARG A 106 -4.98 0.76 6.54
N ASN A 107 -5.03 1.11 7.83
CA ASN A 107 -4.51 0.31 8.93
C ASN A 107 -2.99 0.02 8.85
N VAL A 108 -2.23 0.74 8.02
CA VAL A 108 -0.79 0.47 7.81
C VAL A 108 0.02 0.48 9.11
N ALA A 109 -0.37 1.29 10.10
CA ALA A 109 0.30 1.32 11.40
C ALA A 109 0.18 0.01 12.21
N LEU A 110 -0.72 -0.90 11.83
CA LEU A 110 -1.01 -2.16 12.51
C LEU A 110 -0.53 -3.40 11.75
N THR A 111 0.08 -3.23 10.58
CA THR A 111 0.40 -4.32 9.64
C THR A 111 1.90 -4.43 9.36
N ALA A 112 2.72 -4.23 10.40
CA ALA A 112 4.14 -4.51 10.29
C ALA A 112 4.38 -6.03 10.18
N PRO A 113 5.48 -6.50 9.56
CA PRO A 113 6.48 -5.71 8.84
C PRO A 113 6.02 -5.28 7.43
N TYR A 114 6.77 -4.38 6.80
CA TYR A 114 6.39 -3.67 5.57
C TYR A 114 7.07 -4.24 4.31
N PHE A 115 6.54 -3.85 3.14
CA PHE A 115 6.87 -4.36 1.79
C PHE A 115 6.48 -5.83 1.57
N HIS A 116 6.58 -6.29 0.32
CA HIS A 116 6.17 -7.64 -0.08
C HIS A 116 7.07 -8.74 0.50
N ARG A 117 8.29 -8.41 0.92
CA ARG A 117 9.22 -9.33 1.61
C ARG A 117 9.02 -9.36 3.12
N GLY A 118 8.30 -8.39 3.70
CA GLY A 118 8.14 -8.29 5.15
C GLY A 118 9.46 -8.09 5.89
N ASP A 119 10.47 -7.48 5.25
CA ASP A 119 11.82 -7.33 5.78
C ASP A 119 12.08 -5.96 6.42
N VAL A 120 11.12 -5.04 6.35
CA VAL A 120 11.22 -3.72 6.98
C VAL A 120 10.34 -3.68 8.23
N PRO A 121 10.91 -3.58 9.44
CA PRO A 121 10.15 -3.76 10.67
C PRO A 121 9.32 -2.53 11.10
N THR A 122 9.66 -1.33 10.63
CA THR A 122 9.06 -0.07 11.14
C THR A 122 8.44 0.78 10.03
N LEU A 123 7.34 1.45 10.37
CA LEU A 123 6.62 2.31 9.43
C LEU A 123 7.50 3.49 9.00
N ASP A 124 8.22 4.09 9.94
CA ASP A 124 9.18 5.16 9.67
C ASP A 124 10.29 4.70 8.71
N GLY A 125 10.82 3.48 8.90
CA GLY A 125 11.77 2.87 7.98
C GLY A 125 11.17 2.72 6.57
N ALA A 126 9.94 2.22 6.46
CA ALA A 126 9.25 2.09 5.19
C ALA A 126 9.02 3.45 4.50
N VAL A 127 8.60 4.48 5.23
CA VAL A 127 8.43 5.84 4.71
C VAL A 127 9.75 6.42 4.20
N LYS A 128 10.85 6.27 4.95
CA LYS A 128 12.18 6.73 4.53
C LYS A 128 12.68 6.02 3.28
N LEU A 129 12.47 4.71 3.17
CA LEU A 129 12.81 3.95 1.97
C LEU A 129 11.98 4.40 0.77
N MET A 130 10.68 4.62 0.93
CA MET A 130 9.83 5.15 -0.15
C MET A 130 10.28 6.55 -0.61
N LEU A 131 10.60 7.45 0.33
CA LEU A 131 11.15 8.77 -0.01
C LEU A 131 12.46 8.66 -0.80
N ARG A 132 13.37 7.78 -0.35
CA ARG A 132 14.68 7.60 -1.00
C ARG A 132 14.57 7.03 -2.41
N TYR A 133 13.78 5.98 -2.59
CA TYR A 133 13.79 5.17 -3.82
C TYR A 133 12.67 5.55 -4.81
N GLN A 134 11.51 6.02 -4.34
CA GLN A 134 10.40 6.44 -5.21
C GLN A 134 10.38 7.94 -5.50
N VAL A 135 10.84 8.77 -4.55
CA VAL A 135 10.78 10.25 -4.66
C VAL A 135 12.16 10.85 -4.92
N GLY A 136 13.22 10.21 -4.44
CA GLY A 136 14.61 10.64 -4.61
C GLY A 136 15.07 11.66 -3.57
N LYS A 137 14.39 11.76 -2.42
CA LYS A 137 14.74 12.64 -1.30
C LYS A 137 15.38 11.89 -0.15
#